data_AF-A0A7S1FLS0-F1
#
_entry.id   AF-A0A7S1FLS0-F1
#
_cell.length_a   1.000
_cell.length_b   1.000
_cell.length_c   1.000
_cell.angle_alpha   90.00
_cell.angle_beta   90.00
_cell.angle_gamma   90.00
#
_symmetry.space_group_name_H-M   'P 1'
#
loop_
_entity.id
_entity.type
_entity.pdbx_description
1 polymer ?
#
loop_
_entity_poly.entity_id
_entity_poly.type
_entity_poly.pdbx_seq_one_letter_code
_entity_poly.pdbx_strand_id
1 'polypeptide(L)'
;MVQGWNKFCITGGIVEISAKLPGHVFSAGLWPAMWLLGNLARATYVGSSNFVWPFSYDTCDESNRISQEISACNKINHYDLHPLQGRGAPEIDIIEVMAGTVEKLPHTMITKPYASTSLQVAPGKKYNRPRLGTRPVNGTWYNGLQYGKNLTTDLNPFFYGVNLVHEPAKYTYQSDAISANTQLSQTHFERQHVYRVEWEPSDVNGRGGYVRWFIDGHFVYGIEDYTLNLTNTMIPNEPMYVILNTAMSSTWGFPLPCPRGCKCDCFECGNSKCECGFPPGFCKNFPNSFDIDYVRIYQAVNDTKHKLGCSTSTHPSDVFIEAHKKRYIDPFSGDKEPLKVVETGGMACTDNKDCGGELNRGICDTENSCQCFTGYTGPSCLANVGYNDIPNKRKILPVEFLEENAVTIFIPTPLKCVFGFFILIIIITTCAKVAQRRNEKYLYESIGDV
;
A
#
# COMPACT_ATOMS: atom_id res chain seq x y z
N MET A 1 -5.81 -12.02 2.90
CA MET A 1 -4.87 -11.33 1.99
C MET A 1 -3.50 -11.94 2.19
N VAL A 2 -2.84 -12.37 1.12
CA VAL A 2 -1.45 -12.83 1.10
C VAL A 2 -0.59 -11.67 0.60
N GLN A 3 0.55 -11.39 1.24
CA GLN A 3 1.43 -10.30 0.81
C GLN A 3 2.90 -10.57 1.12
N GLY A 4 3.78 -10.01 0.28
CA GLY A 4 5.24 -10.06 0.42
C GLY A 4 5.88 -8.90 1.18
N TRP A 5 5.10 -8.01 1.81
CA TRP A 5 5.61 -6.76 2.40
C TRP A 5 6.79 -7.00 3.34
N ASN A 6 7.88 -6.28 3.07
CA ASN A 6 9.13 -6.34 3.81
C ASN A 6 9.70 -7.77 4.01
N LYS A 7 9.31 -8.71 3.14
CA LYS A 7 9.81 -10.09 3.07
C LYS A 7 10.43 -10.37 1.71
N PHE A 8 9.70 -10.07 0.65
CA PHE A 8 10.14 -10.25 -0.73
C PHE A 8 9.67 -9.07 -1.56
N CYS A 9 10.63 -8.26 -2.00
CA CYS A 9 10.38 -7.09 -2.83
C CYS A 9 11.32 -7.08 -4.03
N ILE A 10 10.87 -6.46 -5.09
CA ILE A 10 11.60 -6.29 -6.33
C ILE A 10 11.46 -4.88 -6.85
N THR A 11 12.44 -4.43 -7.62
CA THR A 11 12.34 -3.27 -8.49
C THR A 11 12.48 -3.74 -9.92
N GLY A 12 11.46 -3.54 -10.74
CA GLY A 12 11.44 -3.95 -12.14
C GLY A 12 11.46 -5.46 -12.40
N GLY A 13 11.38 -5.81 -13.67
CA GLY A 13 11.33 -7.17 -14.19
C GLY A 13 9.92 -7.59 -14.58
N ILE A 14 9.67 -8.89 -14.49
CA ILE A 14 8.41 -9.53 -14.87
C ILE A 14 7.80 -10.17 -13.64
N VAL A 15 6.53 -9.89 -13.37
CA VAL A 15 5.72 -10.62 -12.39
C VAL A 15 4.65 -11.38 -13.14
N GLU A 16 4.66 -12.71 -13.01
CA GLU A 16 3.72 -13.62 -13.66
C GLU A 16 3.00 -14.46 -12.59
N ILE A 17 1.68 -14.49 -12.67
CA ILE A 17 0.83 -15.20 -11.71
C ILE A 17 -0.16 -16.07 -12.48
N SER A 18 -0.12 -17.38 -12.23
CA SER A 18 -1.16 -18.29 -12.70
C SER A 18 -2.25 -18.37 -11.64
N ALA A 19 -3.46 -17.95 -12.00
CA ALA A 19 -4.60 -17.93 -11.09
C ALA A 19 -5.92 -18.36 -11.75
N LYS A 20 -6.81 -18.94 -10.95
CA LYS A 20 -8.25 -19.11 -11.24
C LYS A 20 -9.04 -18.18 -10.34
N LEU A 21 -9.79 -17.25 -10.92
CA LEU A 21 -10.55 -16.24 -10.18
C LEU A 21 -11.64 -16.90 -9.30
N PRO A 22 -11.92 -16.35 -8.10
CA PRO A 22 -12.96 -16.85 -7.23
C PRO A 22 -14.35 -16.45 -7.73
N GLY A 23 -15.36 -17.18 -7.28
CA GLY A 23 -16.75 -16.85 -7.52
C GLY A 23 -17.27 -17.38 -8.84
N HIS A 24 -18.56 -17.16 -9.06
CA HIS A 24 -19.19 -17.40 -10.34
C HIS A 24 -19.09 -16.14 -11.22
N VAL A 25 -18.82 -16.33 -12.52
CA VAL A 25 -18.60 -15.28 -13.51
C VAL A 25 -19.69 -14.19 -13.55
N PHE A 26 -20.94 -14.58 -13.31
CA PHE A 26 -22.10 -13.66 -13.33
C PHE A 26 -22.53 -13.14 -11.95
N SER A 27 -21.82 -13.52 -10.88
CA SER A 27 -22.11 -13.08 -9.51
C SER A 27 -21.13 -11.98 -9.09
N ALA A 28 -21.63 -10.75 -8.99
CA ALA A 28 -20.83 -9.59 -8.55
C ALA A 28 -20.52 -9.64 -7.04
N GLY A 29 -19.70 -8.70 -6.56
CA GLY A 29 -19.49 -8.42 -5.13
C GLY A 29 -18.18 -8.94 -4.53
N LEU A 30 -17.59 -9.99 -5.12
CA LEU A 30 -16.20 -10.34 -4.84
C LEU A 30 -15.27 -9.42 -5.64
N TRP A 31 -14.18 -8.99 -5.01
CA TRP A 31 -13.14 -8.15 -5.61
C TRP A 31 -11.79 -8.86 -5.51
N PRO A 32 -11.50 -9.85 -6.37
CA PRO A 32 -10.19 -10.45 -6.43
C PRO A 32 -9.21 -9.49 -7.11
N ALA A 33 -8.05 -9.33 -6.48
CA ALA A 33 -7.01 -8.43 -6.92
C ALA A 33 -5.63 -9.08 -6.77
N MET A 34 -4.77 -8.80 -7.74
CA MET A 34 -3.34 -9.11 -7.73
C MET A 34 -2.62 -7.83 -8.10
N TRP A 35 -1.75 -7.35 -7.21
CA TRP A 35 -1.19 -6.01 -7.33
C TRP A 35 0.14 -5.89 -6.61
N LEU A 36 0.86 -4.82 -6.92
CA LEU A 36 2.14 -4.45 -6.34
C LEU A 36 2.00 -3.12 -5.62
N LEU A 37 2.62 -2.99 -4.45
CA LEU A 37 2.69 -1.75 -3.70
C LEU A 37 4.13 -1.46 -3.29
N GLY A 38 4.55 -0.20 -3.33
CA GLY A 38 5.87 0.21 -2.87
C GLY A 38 6.08 -0.06 -1.38
N ASN A 39 7.26 -0.57 -1.01
CA ASN A 39 7.56 -1.14 0.30
C ASN A 39 7.46 -0.13 1.47
N LEU A 40 7.52 1.17 1.17
CA LEU A 40 7.33 2.23 2.16
C LEU A 40 5.90 2.27 2.73
N ALA A 41 4.91 1.72 2.04
CA ALA A 41 3.56 1.53 2.56
C ALA A 41 3.27 0.04 2.79
N ARG A 42 2.37 -0.26 3.73
CA ARG A 42 1.84 -1.60 3.97
C ARG A 42 0.34 -1.60 3.73
N ALA A 43 -0.09 -2.41 2.76
CA ALA A 43 -1.50 -2.62 2.44
C ALA A 43 -2.32 -2.93 3.69
N THR A 44 -3.50 -2.30 3.79
CA THR A 44 -4.44 -2.27 4.94
C THR A 44 -4.00 -1.46 6.16
N TYR A 45 -2.80 -0.88 6.18
CA TYR A 45 -2.33 -0.02 7.28
C TYR A 45 -2.28 1.44 6.82
N VAL A 46 -3.41 2.12 6.90
CA VAL A 46 -3.60 3.51 6.40
C VAL A 46 -2.56 4.49 6.96
N GLY A 47 -2.12 4.28 8.21
CA GLY A 47 -1.06 5.09 8.81
C GLY A 47 0.25 5.05 8.03
N SER A 48 0.58 3.94 7.37
CA SER A 48 1.79 3.78 6.57
C SER A 48 1.68 4.32 5.14
N SER A 49 0.47 4.47 4.61
CA SER A 49 0.25 4.94 3.24
C SER A 49 0.06 6.46 3.15
N ASN A 50 -0.30 7.12 4.26
CA ASN A 50 -0.48 8.57 4.31
C ASN A 50 0.76 9.31 3.80
N PHE A 51 0.59 10.22 2.83
CA PHE A 51 1.66 11.08 2.26
C PHE A 51 2.81 10.32 1.59
N VAL A 52 2.65 9.01 1.38
CA VAL A 52 3.63 8.13 0.73
C VAL A 52 3.01 7.50 -0.52
N TRP A 53 1.78 7.00 -0.40
CA TRP A 53 1.02 6.47 -1.54
C TRP A 53 0.31 7.59 -2.32
N PRO A 54 0.25 7.56 -3.65
CA PRO A 54 0.98 6.71 -4.59
C PRO A 54 2.17 7.46 -5.24
N PHE A 55 2.98 8.19 -4.46
CA PHE A 55 4.01 9.05 -5.06
C PHE A 55 5.03 8.26 -5.89
N SER A 56 5.31 8.75 -7.11
CA SER A 56 6.27 8.17 -8.06
C SER A 56 6.97 9.27 -8.86
N TYR A 57 7.79 10.06 -8.19
CA TYR A 57 8.61 11.11 -8.80
C TYR A 57 9.76 11.53 -7.86
N ASP A 58 10.86 11.98 -8.46
CA ASP A 58 12.11 12.34 -7.77
C ASP A 58 12.56 13.78 -8.14
N THR A 59 11.65 14.73 -8.06
CA THR A 59 11.96 16.15 -8.30
C THR A 59 11.41 17.02 -7.19
N CYS A 60 12.14 18.07 -6.78
CA CYS A 60 11.63 18.99 -5.77
C CYS A 60 10.47 19.82 -6.35
N ASP A 61 9.25 19.48 -5.94
CA ASP A 61 8.02 20.23 -6.21
C ASP A 61 7.53 20.89 -4.92
N GLU A 62 7.71 22.22 -4.82
CA GLU A 62 7.27 22.99 -3.66
C GLU A 62 5.74 22.91 -3.43
N SER A 63 4.95 22.60 -4.46
CA SER A 63 3.49 22.46 -4.31
C SER A 63 3.08 21.18 -3.60
N ASN A 64 3.92 20.14 -3.63
CA ASN A 64 3.68 18.85 -2.99
C ASN A 64 4.64 18.57 -1.83
N ARG A 65 5.55 19.50 -1.51
CA ARG A 65 6.58 19.34 -0.48
C ARG A 65 6.07 18.88 0.89
N ILE A 66 4.87 19.31 1.27
CA ILE A 66 4.25 18.93 2.55
C ILE A 66 3.35 17.70 2.44
N SER A 67 2.96 17.33 1.22
CA SER A 67 2.06 16.21 0.93
C SER A 67 2.80 14.93 0.55
N GLN A 68 4.07 15.04 0.12
CA GLN A 68 4.99 13.92 -0.02
C GLN A 68 5.91 13.89 1.21
N GLU A 69 5.79 12.86 2.03
CA GLU A 69 6.56 12.75 3.28
C GLU A 69 8.08 12.69 3.02
N ILE A 70 8.47 11.93 1.99
CA ILE A 70 9.87 11.80 1.58
C ILE A 70 10.07 12.61 0.30
N SER A 71 10.35 13.90 0.47
CA SER A 71 10.43 14.85 -0.64
C SER A 71 11.87 15.13 -1.09
N ALA A 72 12.06 15.24 -2.40
CA ALA A 72 13.31 15.71 -3.00
C ALA A 72 13.67 17.17 -2.63
N CYS A 73 12.75 17.92 -2.02
CA CYS A 73 13.07 19.26 -1.49
C CYS A 73 13.89 19.22 -0.19
N ASN A 74 14.01 18.06 0.46
CA ASN A 74 14.72 17.91 1.73
C ASN A 74 16.23 17.78 1.49
N LYS A 75 16.98 18.84 1.84
CA LYS A 75 18.45 18.87 1.75
C LYS A 75 19.14 17.99 2.80
N ILE A 76 18.44 17.72 3.91
CA ILE A 76 18.87 16.85 5.00
C ILE A 76 17.75 15.85 5.19
N ASN A 77 18.10 14.58 5.25
CA ASN A 77 17.15 13.51 5.49
C ASN A 77 17.58 12.69 6.71
N HIS A 78 16.59 12.06 7.33
CA HIS A 78 16.73 11.18 8.48
C HIS A 78 16.46 9.74 8.05
N TYR A 79 16.75 8.81 8.96
CA TYR A 79 16.39 7.39 8.78
C TYR A 79 17.03 6.72 7.56
N ASP A 80 18.30 7.03 7.31
CA ASP A 80 19.12 6.55 6.19
C ASP A 80 18.58 6.90 4.79
N LEU A 81 17.54 7.73 4.69
CA LEU A 81 17.05 8.25 3.43
C LEU A 81 18.07 9.21 2.79
N HIS A 82 18.23 9.14 1.47
CA HIS A 82 19.14 10.01 0.75
C HIS A 82 18.64 11.44 0.69
N PRO A 83 19.49 12.46 0.89
CA PRO A 83 19.10 13.86 0.68
C PRO A 83 18.72 14.11 -0.77
N LEU A 84 17.80 15.05 -1.00
CA LEU A 84 17.33 15.46 -2.32
C LEU A 84 16.71 14.33 -3.16
N GLN A 85 16.15 13.31 -2.50
CA GLN A 85 15.48 12.19 -3.15
C GLN A 85 13.99 12.13 -2.77
N GLY A 86 13.12 12.22 -3.76
CA GLY A 86 11.68 12.01 -3.66
C GLY A 86 11.37 10.52 -3.71
N ARG A 87 10.58 10.06 -2.74
CA ARG A 87 10.22 8.64 -2.57
C ARG A 87 8.74 8.49 -2.32
N GLY A 88 8.23 7.28 -2.44
CA GLY A 88 6.82 6.99 -2.22
C GLY A 88 6.48 5.50 -2.23
N ALA A 89 5.19 5.22 -2.33
CA ALA A 89 4.68 3.87 -2.48
C ALA A 89 3.71 3.82 -3.67
N PRO A 90 4.21 3.79 -4.91
CA PRO A 90 3.35 3.64 -6.09
C PRO A 90 2.61 2.30 -6.07
N GLU A 91 1.60 2.18 -6.93
CA GLU A 91 0.76 0.99 -7.02
C GLU A 91 0.63 0.53 -8.48
N ILE A 92 0.86 -0.76 -8.72
CA ILE A 92 0.68 -1.41 -10.02
C ILE A 92 -0.32 -2.54 -9.83
N ASP A 93 -1.52 -2.36 -10.37
CA ASP A 93 -2.58 -3.36 -10.34
C ASP A 93 -2.40 -4.29 -11.53
N ILE A 94 -1.95 -5.53 -11.26
CA ILE A 94 -1.80 -6.58 -12.28
C ILE A 94 -3.18 -6.94 -12.80
N ILE A 95 -4.13 -7.18 -11.88
CA ILE A 95 -5.57 -7.20 -12.16
C ILE A 95 -6.39 -6.80 -10.93
N GLU A 96 -7.57 -6.25 -11.19
CA GLU A 96 -8.70 -6.15 -10.28
C GLU A 96 -9.98 -6.53 -11.02
N VAL A 97 -10.76 -7.46 -10.49
CA VAL A 97 -11.88 -8.03 -11.27
C VAL A 97 -13.23 -7.53 -10.81
N MET A 98 -14.05 -7.19 -11.80
CA MET A 98 -15.47 -6.92 -11.64
C MET A 98 -16.28 -8.02 -12.33
N ALA A 99 -16.72 -9.02 -11.56
CA ALA A 99 -17.65 -10.05 -12.02
C ALA A 99 -19.10 -9.52 -12.02
N GLY A 100 -20.02 -10.21 -12.70
CA GLY A 100 -21.43 -9.83 -12.68
C GLY A 100 -22.16 -10.10 -13.98
N THR A 101 -23.48 -9.88 -13.98
CA THR A 101 -24.32 -9.99 -15.17
C THR A 101 -23.85 -9.03 -16.26
N VAL A 102 -24.05 -9.44 -17.51
CA VAL A 102 -23.62 -8.68 -18.69
C VAL A 102 -24.25 -7.30 -18.67
N GLU A 103 -23.40 -6.30 -18.47
CA GLU A 103 -23.74 -4.89 -18.47
C GLU A 103 -22.61 -4.14 -19.18
N LYS A 104 -22.98 -3.33 -20.17
CA LYS A 104 -22.03 -2.58 -20.98
C LYS A 104 -21.49 -1.38 -20.24
N LEU A 105 -20.18 -1.21 -20.27
CA LEU A 105 -19.51 -0.07 -19.68
C LEU A 105 -19.74 1.18 -20.58
N PRO A 106 -20.10 2.33 -20.00
CA PRO A 106 -20.34 3.56 -20.75
C PRO A 106 -19.18 3.91 -21.69
N HIS A 107 -19.51 4.23 -22.95
CA HIS A 107 -18.56 4.67 -23.97
C HIS A 107 -17.39 3.71 -24.29
N THR A 108 -17.51 2.42 -23.93
CA THR A 108 -16.54 1.37 -24.28
C THR A 108 -17.23 0.20 -24.98
N MET A 109 -16.43 -0.75 -25.46
CA MET A 109 -16.92 -2.04 -25.96
C MET A 109 -16.96 -3.13 -24.88
N ILE A 110 -16.55 -2.82 -23.65
CA ILE A 110 -16.41 -3.77 -22.55
C ILE A 110 -17.75 -4.02 -21.87
N THR A 111 -17.97 -5.25 -21.41
CA THR A 111 -19.09 -5.65 -20.55
C THR A 111 -18.59 -6.39 -19.33
N LYS A 112 -19.37 -6.43 -18.24
CA LYS A 112 -19.10 -7.38 -17.14
C LYS A 112 -19.21 -8.83 -17.63
N PRO A 113 -18.29 -9.73 -17.21
CA PRO A 113 -17.17 -9.49 -16.30
C PRO A 113 -15.94 -8.86 -17.00
N TYR A 114 -15.14 -8.09 -16.27
CA TYR A 114 -13.89 -7.53 -16.80
C TYR A 114 -12.78 -7.47 -15.74
N ALA A 115 -11.53 -7.39 -16.19
CA ALA A 115 -10.36 -7.08 -15.37
C ALA A 115 -9.93 -5.63 -15.62
N SER A 116 -9.84 -4.85 -14.55
CA SER A 116 -9.15 -3.56 -14.52
C SER A 116 -7.67 -3.80 -14.27
N THR A 117 -6.83 -3.01 -14.95
CA THR A 117 -5.38 -3.02 -14.81
C THR A 117 -4.92 -1.58 -14.75
N SER A 118 -3.97 -1.25 -13.87
CA SER A 118 -3.79 0.13 -13.43
C SER A 118 -2.36 0.42 -12.97
N LEU A 119 -1.87 1.62 -13.28
CA LEU A 119 -0.74 2.26 -12.61
C LEU A 119 -1.28 3.49 -11.88
N GLN A 120 -1.12 3.52 -10.55
CA GLN A 120 -1.49 4.69 -9.75
C GLN A 120 -0.26 5.46 -9.32
N VAL A 121 -0.28 6.77 -9.57
CA VAL A 121 0.86 7.67 -9.35
C VAL A 121 0.42 9.02 -8.78
N ALA A 122 1.32 9.65 -8.03
CA ALA A 122 1.22 11.03 -7.61
C ALA A 122 2.55 11.77 -7.83
N PRO A 123 2.50 13.09 -8.12
CA PRO A 123 1.30 13.92 -8.24
C PRO A 123 0.46 13.62 -9.50
N GLY A 124 -0.85 13.84 -9.41
CA GLY A 124 -1.79 13.64 -10.50
C GLY A 124 -2.24 14.94 -11.16
N LYS A 125 -2.91 14.84 -12.31
CA LYS A 125 -3.39 15.99 -13.07
C LYS A 125 -4.56 16.68 -12.34
N LYS A 126 -4.34 17.90 -11.85
CA LYS A 126 -5.36 18.64 -11.07
C LYS A 126 -6.54 19.17 -11.91
N TYR A 127 -6.27 19.67 -13.12
CA TYR A 127 -7.27 20.35 -13.95
C TYR A 127 -7.62 19.56 -15.22
N ASN A 128 -8.79 19.85 -15.80
CA ASN A 128 -9.27 19.21 -17.04
C ASN A 128 -9.31 17.68 -16.95
N ARG A 129 -9.67 17.16 -15.76
CA ARG A 129 -9.88 15.73 -15.53
C ARG A 129 -11.14 15.26 -16.27
N PRO A 130 -11.15 14.06 -16.88
CA PRO A 130 -12.33 13.54 -17.53
C PRO A 130 -13.43 13.26 -16.52
N ARG A 131 -14.69 13.41 -16.95
CA ARG A 131 -15.84 13.02 -16.14
C ARG A 131 -15.93 11.49 -16.09
N LEU A 132 -16.22 10.94 -14.92
CA LEU A 132 -16.45 9.49 -14.77
C LEU A 132 -17.57 9.02 -15.70
N GLY A 133 -17.35 7.87 -16.32
CA GLY A 133 -18.23 7.27 -17.32
C GLY A 133 -18.12 7.89 -18.71
N THR A 134 -17.22 8.84 -18.97
CA THR A 134 -17.01 9.43 -20.30
C THR A 134 -15.58 9.24 -20.79
N ARG A 135 -15.38 9.32 -22.11
CA ARG A 135 -14.03 9.36 -22.69
C ARG A 135 -13.39 10.75 -22.50
N PRO A 136 -12.07 10.80 -22.29
CA PRO A 136 -11.33 12.06 -22.30
C PRO A 136 -11.42 12.75 -23.66
N VAL A 137 -11.34 14.08 -23.66
CA VAL A 137 -11.13 14.85 -24.89
C VAL A 137 -9.73 14.54 -25.42
N ASN A 138 -9.60 14.41 -26.74
CA ASN A 138 -8.31 14.07 -27.36
C ASN A 138 -7.22 15.09 -26.97
N GLY A 139 -6.07 14.61 -26.53
CA GLY A 139 -4.95 15.43 -26.07
C GLY A 139 -5.11 16.03 -24.67
N THR A 140 -6.26 15.88 -24.00
CA THR A 140 -6.47 16.43 -22.64
C THR A 140 -6.23 15.42 -21.54
N TRP A 141 -5.95 14.16 -21.87
CA TRP A 141 -5.61 13.11 -20.91
C TRP A 141 -4.35 12.38 -21.37
N TYR A 142 -3.88 11.41 -20.60
CA TYR A 142 -2.70 10.59 -20.92
C TYR A 142 -2.72 10.14 -22.39
N ASN A 143 -1.65 10.44 -23.12
CA ASN A 143 -1.51 10.16 -24.55
C ASN A 143 -0.52 9.01 -24.78
N GLY A 144 -0.66 8.33 -25.92
CA GLY A 144 0.27 7.29 -26.35
C GLY A 144 0.22 5.99 -25.54
N LEU A 145 -0.92 5.74 -24.88
CA LEU A 145 -1.27 4.42 -24.36
C LEU A 145 -1.34 3.41 -25.51
N GLN A 146 -0.69 2.27 -25.34
CA GLN A 146 -0.67 1.20 -26.32
C GLN A 146 -1.72 0.16 -25.94
N TYR A 147 -2.47 -0.37 -26.91
CA TYR A 147 -3.47 -1.42 -26.69
C TYR A 147 -3.19 -2.61 -27.61
N GLY A 148 -3.31 -3.81 -27.06
CA GLY A 148 -3.20 -5.05 -27.82
C GLY A 148 -4.38 -5.28 -28.75
N LYS A 149 -4.19 -6.15 -29.75
CA LYS A 149 -5.21 -6.48 -30.75
C LYS A 149 -5.93 -7.81 -30.49
N ASN A 150 -5.36 -8.66 -29.64
CA ASN A 150 -5.85 -10.01 -29.39
C ASN A 150 -6.94 -10.10 -28.32
N LEU A 151 -7.02 -9.09 -27.45
CA LEU A 151 -8.00 -9.01 -26.36
C LEU A 151 -8.86 -7.76 -26.56
N THR A 152 -10.12 -7.85 -26.16
CA THR A 152 -11.01 -6.69 -26.12
C THR A 152 -10.65 -5.87 -24.88
N THR A 153 -9.82 -4.85 -25.07
CA THR A 153 -9.36 -3.94 -24.02
C THR A 153 -9.67 -2.50 -24.41
N ASP A 154 -10.09 -1.69 -23.43
CA ASP A 154 -10.40 -0.28 -23.62
C ASP A 154 -9.98 0.54 -22.40
N LEU A 155 -9.87 1.86 -22.53
CA LEU A 155 -9.61 2.77 -21.41
C LEU A 155 -10.67 2.56 -20.31
N ASN A 156 -10.25 2.55 -19.05
CA ASN A 156 -11.19 2.50 -17.93
C ASN A 156 -11.89 3.86 -17.74
N PRO A 157 -13.21 3.96 -17.96
CA PRO A 157 -13.90 5.25 -17.87
C PRO A 157 -14.30 5.60 -16.43
N PHE A 158 -14.12 4.70 -15.46
CA PHE A 158 -14.65 4.86 -14.10
C PHE A 158 -13.63 5.29 -13.07
N PHE A 159 -12.34 5.25 -13.40
CA PHE A 159 -11.31 5.61 -12.44
C PHE A 159 -10.13 6.28 -13.13
N TYR A 160 -10.06 7.61 -12.97
CA TYR A 160 -8.96 8.44 -13.46
C TYR A 160 -7.98 8.83 -12.33
N GLY A 161 -8.20 8.34 -11.11
CA GLY A 161 -7.52 8.74 -9.88
C GLY A 161 -8.38 9.64 -8.99
N VAL A 162 -7.88 9.97 -7.79
CA VAL A 162 -8.67 10.58 -6.71
C VAL A 162 -7.95 11.80 -6.10
N ASN A 163 -8.72 12.81 -5.70
CA ASN A 163 -8.18 13.89 -4.89
C ASN A 163 -8.15 13.43 -3.42
N LEU A 164 -6.96 13.27 -2.86
CA LEU A 164 -6.75 12.76 -1.51
C LEU A 164 -6.84 13.93 -0.53
N VAL A 165 -8.07 14.16 -0.05
CA VAL A 165 -8.38 15.29 0.84
C VAL A 165 -7.83 15.01 2.23
N HIS A 166 -7.03 15.95 2.73
CA HIS A 166 -6.44 15.90 4.07
C HIS A 166 -6.69 17.20 4.83
N GLU A 167 -6.73 17.10 6.16
CA GLU A 167 -6.83 18.25 7.05
C GLU A 167 -5.49 18.51 7.78
N PRO A 168 -4.96 19.75 7.76
CA PRO A 168 -5.45 20.91 7.01
C PRO A 168 -5.33 20.74 5.48
N ALA A 169 -6.24 21.39 4.74
CA ALA A 169 -6.36 21.32 3.27
C ALA A 169 -5.04 21.44 2.48
N LYS A 170 -4.03 22.14 3.01
CA LYS A 170 -2.70 22.25 2.43
C LYS A 170 -1.98 20.91 2.21
N TYR A 171 -2.37 19.86 2.95
CA TYR A 171 -1.84 18.51 2.78
C TYR A 171 -2.55 17.73 1.66
N THR A 172 -3.59 18.27 1.05
CA THR A 172 -4.34 17.60 -0.03
C THR A 172 -3.50 17.53 -1.31
N TYR A 173 -3.48 16.35 -1.93
CA TYR A 173 -2.79 16.12 -3.21
C TYR A 173 -3.65 15.27 -4.14
N GLN A 174 -3.39 15.39 -5.43
CA GLN A 174 -4.08 14.62 -6.47
C GLN A 174 -3.28 13.36 -6.78
N SER A 175 -3.95 12.21 -6.90
CA SER A 175 -3.42 11.02 -7.54
C SER A 175 -4.08 10.77 -8.89
N ASP A 176 -3.36 10.13 -9.79
CA ASP A 176 -3.87 9.63 -11.06
C ASP A 176 -3.84 8.11 -11.09
N ALA A 177 -4.80 7.54 -11.80
CA ALA A 177 -4.83 6.12 -12.14
C ALA A 177 -4.92 6.01 -13.66
N ILE A 178 -3.84 5.53 -14.28
CA ILE A 178 -3.78 5.23 -15.70
C ILE A 178 -4.18 3.78 -15.85
N SER A 179 -5.34 3.51 -16.44
CA SER A 179 -5.94 2.18 -16.35
C SER A 179 -6.76 1.77 -17.58
N ALA A 180 -6.85 0.46 -17.78
CA ALA A 180 -7.59 -0.16 -18.86
C ALA A 180 -8.42 -1.35 -18.35
N ASN A 181 -9.60 -1.53 -18.94
CA ASN A 181 -10.49 -2.65 -18.67
C ASN A 181 -10.43 -3.65 -19.82
N THR A 182 -10.28 -4.93 -19.49
CA THR A 182 -10.20 -6.05 -20.44
C THR A 182 -11.35 -7.01 -20.23
N GLN A 183 -12.04 -7.38 -21.30
CA GLN A 183 -13.15 -8.32 -21.26
C GLN A 183 -12.67 -9.68 -20.76
N LEU A 184 -13.31 -10.18 -19.69
CA LEU A 184 -13.10 -11.55 -19.22
C LEU A 184 -14.19 -12.47 -19.76
N SER A 185 -13.89 -13.76 -19.75
CA SER A 185 -14.79 -14.86 -20.10
C SER A 185 -14.96 -15.80 -18.90
N GLN A 186 -15.92 -16.72 -19.00
CA GLN A 186 -16.19 -17.76 -18.01
C GLN A 186 -14.95 -18.61 -17.66
N THR A 187 -14.04 -18.84 -18.61
CA THR A 187 -12.87 -19.69 -18.38
C THR A 187 -11.94 -19.17 -17.28
N HIS A 188 -11.87 -17.84 -17.09
CA HIS A 188 -11.05 -17.20 -16.04
C HIS A 188 -11.51 -17.56 -14.62
N PHE A 189 -12.75 -18.02 -14.46
CA PHE A 189 -13.34 -18.46 -13.19
C PHE A 189 -13.34 -19.99 -13.04
N GLU A 190 -13.08 -20.74 -14.12
CA GLU A 190 -13.18 -22.21 -14.16
C GLU A 190 -11.81 -22.90 -14.18
N ARG A 191 -10.79 -22.26 -14.73
CA ARG A 191 -9.43 -22.82 -14.83
C ARG A 191 -8.36 -21.74 -14.64
N GLN A 192 -7.13 -22.21 -14.54
CA GLN A 192 -5.94 -21.35 -14.43
C GLN A 192 -5.72 -20.54 -15.71
N HIS A 193 -5.45 -19.25 -15.52
CA HIS A 193 -5.04 -18.29 -16.54
C HIS A 193 -3.78 -17.56 -16.05
N VAL A 194 -2.93 -17.13 -16.99
CA VAL A 194 -1.66 -16.48 -16.66
C VAL A 194 -1.81 -14.96 -16.79
N TYR A 195 -1.60 -14.25 -15.69
CA TYR A 195 -1.62 -12.80 -15.62
C TYR A 195 -0.20 -12.29 -15.42
N ARG A 196 0.24 -11.36 -16.26
CA ARG A 196 1.63 -10.89 -16.23
C ARG A 196 1.72 -9.38 -16.35
N VAL A 197 2.56 -8.78 -15.54
CA VAL A 197 3.05 -7.42 -15.75
C VAL A 197 4.55 -7.46 -16.05
N GLU A 198 4.95 -6.74 -17.08
CA GLU A 198 6.34 -6.42 -17.37
C GLU A 198 6.57 -4.96 -17.02
N TRP A 199 7.57 -4.71 -16.18
CA TRP A 199 7.84 -3.40 -15.62
C TRP A 199 9.33 -3.11 -15.75
N GLU A 200 9.65 -2.13 -16.58
CA GLU A 200 11.00 -1.59 -16.70
C GLU A 200 11.06 -0.26 -15.96
N PRO A 201 11.80 -0.15 -14.84
CA PRO A 201 11.88 1.07 -14.05
C PRO A 201 12.49 2.23 -14.82
N SER A 202 12.16 3.45 -14.39
CA SER A 202 12.90 4.64 -14.83
C SER A 202 14.37 4.58 -14.38
N ASP A 203 15.25 5.24 -15.13
CA ASP A 203 16.64 5.43 -14.74
C ASP A 203 16.80 6.32 -13.49
N VAL A 204 18.06 6.56 -13.08
CA VAL A 204 18.38 7.41 -11.91
C VAL A 204 17.93 8.88 -12.05
N ASN A 205 17.57 9.32 -13.26
CA ASN A 205 17.07 10.66 -13.54
C ASN A 205 15.55 10.65 -13.75
N GLY A 206 14.86 9.55 -13.48
CA GLY A 206 13.43 9.40 -13.68
C GLY A 206 13.01 9.33 -15.15
N ARG A 207 13.88 8.87 -16.05
CA ARG A 207 13.60 8.80 -17.50
C ARG A 207 13.55 7.36 -18.00
N GLY A 208 12.79 7.13 -19.08
CA GLY A 208 12.64 5.83 -19.70
C GLY A 208 11.80 4.86 -18.86
N GLY A 209 11.73 3.62 -19.33
CA GLY A 209 10.94 2.58 -18.69
C GLY A 209 9.52 2.48 -19.22
N TYR A 210 8.83 1.44 -18.77
CA TYR A 210 7.45 1.14 -19.14
C TYR A 210 6.76 0.24 -18.13
N VAL A 211 5.44 0.17 -18.17
CA VAL A 211 4.64 -0.89 -17.55
C VAL A 211 3.70 -1.46 -18.60
N ARG A 212 3.66 -2.80 -18.75
CA ARG A 212 2.89 -3.51 -19.78
C ARG A 212 2.20 -4.73 -19.18
N TRP A 213 0.94 -4.93 -19.54
CA TRP A 213 0.12 -6.02 -19.03
C TRP A 213 -0.15 -7.07 -20.10
N PHE A 214 -0.24 -8.32 -19.65
CA PHE A 214 -0.54 -9.47 -20.50
C PHE A 214 -1.49 -10.43 -19.79
N ILE A 215 -2.37 -11.06 -20.57
CA ILE A 215 -3.20 -12.19 -20.14
C ILE A 215 -2.97 -13.33 -21.13
N ASP A 216 -2.58 -14.50 -20.63
CA ASP A 216 -2.22 -15.69 -21.43
C ASP A 216 -1.21 -15.39 -22.54
N GLY A 217 -0.23 -14.52 -22.25
CA GLY A 217 0.79 -14.09 -23.21
C GLY A 217 0.32 -13.08 -24.26
N HIS A 218 -0.97 -12.72 -24.28
CA HIS A 218 -1.50 -11.67 -25.14
C HIS A 218 -1.34 -10.30 -24.49
N PHE A 219 -0.73 -9.37 -25.22
CA PHE A 219 -0.60 -7.98 -24.77
C PHE A 219 -1.98 -7.35 -24.57
N VAL A 220 -2.16 -6.73 -23.40
CA VAL A 220 -3.40 -6.04 -22.99
C VAL A 220 -3.29 -4.56 -23.32
N TYR A 221 -2.43 -3.86 -22.59
CA TYR A 221 -2.12 -2.46 -22.79
C TYR A 221 -0.76 -2.12 -22.15
N GLY A 222 -0.24 -0.94 -22.46
CA GLY A 222 1.04 -0.48 -21.93
C GLY A 222 1.14 1.03 -21.77
N ILE A 223 1.94 1.43 -20.79
CA ILE A 223 2.27 2.80 -20.44
C ILE A 223 3.78 2.96 -20.62
N GLU A 224 4.17 3.90 -21.47
CA GLU A 224 5.57 4.33 -21.64
C GLU A 224 5.84 5.57 -20.78
N ASP A 225 7.10 5.80 -20.43
CA ASP A 225 7.55 6.94 -19.62
C ASP A 225 7.00 8.30 -20.07
N TYR A 226 7.02 8.59 -21.37
CA TYR A 226 6.58 9.87 -21.92
C TYR A 226 5.08 10.12 -21.69
N THR A 227 4.29 9.07 -21.42
CA THR A 227 2.87 9.20 -21.04
C THR A 227 2.74 9.99 -19.75
N LEU A 228 3.68 9.81 -18.81
CA LEU A 228 3.68 10.39 -17.47
C LEU A 228 4.23 11.82 -17.41
N ASN A 229 4.80 12.34 -18.51
CA ASN A 229 5.22 13.74 -18.65
C ASN A 229 4.09 14.74 -18.35
N LEU A 230 2.83 14.33 -18.50
CA LEU A 230 1.67 15.17 -18.21
C LEU A 230 1.59 15.62 -16.74
N THR A 231 2.14 14.83 -15.83
CA THR A 231 2.07 15.04 -14.38
C THR A 231 3.43 15.16 -13.71
N ASN A 232 4.52 15.17 -14.48
CA ASN A 232 5.89 15.08 -13.98
C ASN A 232 6.10 13.87 -13.04
N THR A 233 5.36 12.78 -13.28
CA THR A 233 5.59 11.49 -12.63
C THR A 233 6.47 10.64 -13.52
N MET A 234 6.97 9.54 -12.97
CA MET A 234 7.84 8.61 -13.69
C MET A 234 7.38 7.17 -13.49
N ILE A 235 7.82 6.29 -14.39
CA ILE A 235 7.61 4.85 -14.21
C ILE A 235 8.28 4.45 -12.89
N PRO A 236 7.56 3.79 -11.96
CA PRO A 236 8.08 3.48 -10.64
C PRO A 236 9.48 2.86 -10.67
N ASN A 237 10.32 3.23 -9.69
CA ASN A 237 11.62 2.60 -9.43
C ASN A 237 11.82 2.25 -7.94
N GLU A 238 10.73 2.32 -7.16
CA GLU A 238 10.69 1.87 -5.77
C GLU A 238 10.74 0.34 -5.67
N PRO A 239 11.33 -0.24 -4.61
CA PRO A 239 11.08 -1.64 -4.28
C PRO A 239 9.59 -1.88 -3.99
N MET A 240 8.98 -2.84 -4.67
CA MET A 240 7.55 -3.19 -4.54
C MET A 240 7.38 -4.66 -4.19
N TYR A 241 6.27 -5.00 -3.52
CA TYR A 241 5.95 -6.36 -3.11
C TYR A 241 4.58 -6.80 -3.65
N VAL A 242 4.42 -8.10 -3.86
CA VAL A 242 3.17 -8.70 -4.37
C VAL A 242 2.11 -8.80 -3.28
N ILE A 243 0.86 -8.49 -3.64
CA ILE A 243 -0.34 -8.64 -2.83
C ILE A 243 -1.38 -9.44 -3.62
N LEU A 244 -1.97 -10.44 -2.97
CA LEU A 244 -3.05 -11.27 -3.50
C LEU A 244 -4.21 -11.27 -2.50
N ASN A 245 -5.41 -10.86 -2.94
CA ASN A 245 -6.58 -10.86 -2.07
C ASN A 245 -7.88 -11.07 -2.85
N THR A 246 -8.90 -11.44 -2.10
CA THR A 246 -10.30 -11.30 -2.49
C THR A 246 -10.96 -10.41 -1.46
N ALA A 247 -11.19 -9.15 -1.81
CA ALA A 247 -11.89 -8.19 -0.97
C ALA A 247 -13.41 -8.25 -1.21
N MET A 248 -14.16 -7.60 -0.32
CA MET A 248 -15.59 -7.34 -0.44
C MET A 248 -15.83 -5.91 0.02
N SER A 249 -16.54 -5.12 -0.78
CA SER A 249 -16.87 -3.73 -0.44
C SER A 249 -18.24 -3.37 -0.98
N SER A 250 -19.03 -2.63 -0.19
CA SER A 250 -20.30 -2.05 -0.64
C SER A 250 -20.13 -1.01 -1.76
N THR A 251 -18.91 -0.54 -1.99
CA THR A 251 -18.55 0.35 -3.11
C THR A 251 -18.12 -0.38 -4.38
N TRP A 252 -17.96 -1.71 -4.34
CA TRP A 252 -17.49 -2.52 -5.46
C TRP A 252 -18.45 -3.66 -5.78
N GLY A 253 -19.19 -3.52 -6.88
CA GLY A 253 -20.07 -4.58 -7.39
C GLY A 253 -21.34 -4.84 -6.60
N PHE A 254 -21.60 -4.05 -5.56
CA PHE A 254 -22.86 -4.04 -4.83
C PHE A 254 -23.85 -3.07 -5.50
N PRO A 255 -25.17 -3.29 -5.34
CA PRO A 255 -26.18 -2.41 -5.93
C PRO A 255 -26.08 -0.98 -5.40
N LEU A 256 -25.88 -0.02 -6.32
CA LEU A 256 -25.92 1.41 -6.05
C LEU A 256 -26.76 2.09 -7.14
N PRO A 257 -27.91 2.74 -6.80
CA PRO A 257 -28.47 2.91 -5.46
C PRO A 257 -29.03 1.60 -4.88
N CYS A 258 -29.33 1.61 -3.58
CA CYS A 258 -29.95 0.48 -2.89
C CYS A 258 -31.24 0.02 -3.60
N PRO A 259 -31.49 -1.29 -3.75
CA PRO A 259 -32.69 -1.77 -4.44
C PRO A 259 -33.98 -1.34 -3.75
N ARG A 260 -35.05 -1.14 -4.53
CA ARG A 260 -36.35 -0.70 -4.01
C ARG A 260 -36.86 -1.67 -2.94
N GLY A 261 -37.20 -1.15 -1.76
CA GLY A 261 -37.70 -1.95 -0.63
C GLY A 261 -36.60 -2.57 0.24
N CYS A 262 -35.33 -2.38 -0.12
CA CYS A 262 -34.19 -2.72 0.71
C CYS A 262 -33.69 -1.49 1.48
N LYS A 263 -33.18 -1.69 2.69
CA LYS A 263 -32.54 -0.62 3.46
C LYS A 263 -31.04 -0.51 3.19
N CYS A 264 -30.40 -1.63 2.80
CA CYS A 264 -28.95 -1.75 2.62
C CYS A 264 -28.12 -1.28 3.84
N ASP A 265 -28.67 -1.41 5.04
CA ASP A 265 -28.03 -1.11 6.33
C ASP A 265 -27.44 -2.35 7.02
N CYS A 266 -27.71 -3.55 6.47
CA CYS A 266 -27.15 -4.82 6.93
C CYS A 266 -26.84 -5.74 5.74
N PHE A 267 -25.88 -6.65 5.92
CA PHE A 267 -25.37 -7.57 4.91
C PHE A 267 -25.22 -8.97 5.50
N GLU A 268 -26.24 -9.81 5.32
CA GLU A 268 -26.30 -11.15 5.93
C GLU A 268 -27.02 -12.12 4.98
N CYS A 269 -26.33 -13.21 4.59
CA CYS A 269 -26.89 -14.25 3.75
C CYS A 269 -27.91 -15.10 4.51
N GLY A 270 -29.06 -15.41 3.89
CA GLY A 270 -30.14 -16.15 4.54
C GLY A 270 -31.12 -15.27 5.32
N ASN A 271 -30.84 -13.98 5.46
CA ASN A 271 -31.76 -13.00 6.02
C ASN A 271 -32.30 -12.09 4.90
N SER A 272 -33.54 -12.30 4.48
CA SER A 272 -34.12 -11.60 3.31
C SER A 272 -34.13 -10.07 3.42
N LYS A 273 -34.12 -9.50 4.64
CA LYS A 273 -34.07 -8.05 4.85
C LYS A 273 -32.67 -7.46 4.67
N CYS A 274 -31.62 -8.26 4.84
CA CYS A 274 -30.22 -7.86 4.70
C CYS A 274 -29.61 -8.34 3.39
N GLU A 275 -30.05 -9.51 2.90
CA GLU A 275 -29.57 -10.10 1.65
C GLU A 275 -29.95 -9.27 0.43
N CYS A 276 -31.02 -8.48 0.50
CA CYS A 276 -31.40 -7.55 -0.56
C CYS A 276 -30.34 -6.49 -0.88
N GLY A 277 -29.39 -6.26 0.04
CA GLY A 277 -28.25 -5.36 -0.17
C GLY A 277 -27.11 -6.00 -0.97
N PHE A 278 -27.12 -7.32 -1.14
CA PHE A 278 -26.13 -8.02 -1.96
C PHE A 278 -26.54 -8.06 -3.44
N PRO A 279 -25.57 -8.15 -4.37
CA PRO A 279 -25.88 -8.44 -5.75
C PRO A 279 -26.50 -9.85 -5.90
N PRO A 280 -27.36 -10.09 -6.90
CA PRO A 280 -27.96 -11.39 -7.12
C PRO A 280 -26.92 -12.50 -7.22
N GLY A 281 -27.15 -13.60 -6.50
CA GLY A 281 -26.26 -14.77 -6.49
C GLY A 281 -25.02 -14.65 -5.59
N PHE A 282 -24.79 -13.51 -4.93
CA PHE A 282 -23.63 -13.30 -4.06
C PHE A 282 -23.47 -14.37 -2.99
N CYS A 283 -24.54 -14.65 -2.23
CA CYS A 283 -24.50 -15.61 -1.14
C CYS A 283 -24.21 -17.05 -1.59
N LYS A 284 -24.52 -17.38 -2.86
CA LYS A 284 -24.20 -18.68 -3.46
C LYS A 284 -22.72 -18.82 -3.85
N ASN A 285 -21.95 -17.73 -3.83
CA ASN A 285 -20.52 -17.80 -4.07
C ASN A 285 -19.77 -18.45 -2.90
N PHE A 286 -20.35 -18.56 -1.69
CA PHE A 286 -19.61 -18.99 -0.50
C PHE A 286 -19.89 -20.45 -0.11
N PRO A 287 -18.88 -21.19 0.38
CA PRO A 287 -17.45 -20.82 0.42
C PRO A 287 -16.83 -20.77 -0.99
N ASN A 288 -15.82 -19.91 -1.19
CA ASN A 288 -15.07 -19.81 -2.44
C ASN A 288 -13.57 -19.73 -2.20
N SER A 289 -12.79 -20.00 -3.25
CA SER A 289 -11.33 -19.90 -3.23
C SER A 289 -10.81 -19.13 -4.44
N PHE A 290 -9.80 -18.30 -4.19
CA PHE A 290 -8.99 -17.67 -5.23
C PHE A 290 -7.73 -18.53 -5.38
N ASP A 291 -7.70 -19.38 -6.41
CA ASP A 291 -6.67 -20.42 -6.52
C ASP A 291 -5.46 -19.90 -7.27
N ILE A 292 -4.33 -19.81 -6.58
CA ILE A 292 -3.05 -19.40 -7.14
C ILE A 292 -2.19 -20.64 -7.32
N ASP A 293 -1.87 -20.99 -8.57
CA ASP A 293 -0.95 -22.11 -8.86
C ASP A 293 0.50 -21.70 -8.61
N TYR A 294 0.91 -20.55 -9.17
CA TYR A 294 2.24 -20.01 -8.92
C TYR A 294 2.28 -18.48 -8.99
N VAL A 295 3.28 -17.92 -8.32
CA VAL A 295 3.80 -16.57 -8.54
C VAL A 295 5.25 -16.72 -8.97
N ARG A 296 5.61 -16.19 -10.14
CA ARG A 296 6.96 -16.21 -10.69
C ARG A 296 7.42 -14.81 -10.99
N ILE A 297 8.69 -14.57 -10.69
CA ILE A 297 9.30 -13.26 -10.80
C ILE A 297 10.62 -13.42 -11.52
N TYR A 298 10.84 -12.60 -12.54
CA TYR A 298 12.01 -12.66 -13.40
C TYR A 298 12.67 -11.30 -13.49
N GLN A 299 13.99 -11.26 -13.35
CA GLN A 299 14.79 -10.06 -13.53
C GLN A 299 15.93 -10.36 -14.51
N ALA A 300 16.25 -9.37 -15.36
CA ALA A 300 17.39 -9.48 -16.26
C ALA A 300 18.69 -9.45 -15.45
N VAL A 301 19.53 -10.49 -15.60
CA VAL A 301 20.75 -10.70 -14.79
C VAL A 301 21.73 -9.52 -14.82
N ASN A 302 21.78 -8.78 -15.94
CA ASN A 302 22.74 -7.71 -16.16
C ASN A 302 22.10 -6.31 -16.19
N ASP A 303 20.82 -6.18 -15.83
CA ASP A 303 20.19 -4.86 -15.78
C ASP A 303 20.29 -4.26 -14.38
N THR A 304 21.05 -3.19 -14.25
CA THR A 304 21.26 -2.47 -12.98
C THR A 304 20.01 -1.78 -12.43
N LYS A 305 18.96 -1.60 -13.24
CA LYS A 305 17.65 -1.08 -12.80
C LYS A 305 16.85 -2.15 -12.08
N HIS A 306 17.08 -3.42 -12.39
CA HIS A 306 16.45 -4.55 -11.71
C HIS A 306 17.14 -4.86 -10.39
N LYS A 307 16.38 -4.82 -9.29
CA LYS A 307 16.92 -5.03 -7.94
C LYS A 307 16.06 -6.00 -7.17
N LEU A 308 16.70 -6.89 -6.43
CA LEU A 308 16.07 -7.75 -5.44
C LEU A 308 16.30 -7.16 -4.05
N GLY A 309 15.24 -7.10 -3.24
CA GLY A 309 15.31 -6.64 -1.85
C GLY A 309 14.38 -5.47 -1.55
N CYS A 310 13.92 -5.41 -0.31
CA CYS A 310 12.94 -4.42 0.17
C CYS A 310 13.56 -3.07 0.56
N SER A 311 14.81 -3.09 1.04
CA SER A 311 15.63 -1.90 1.30
C SER A 311 16.91 -2.05 0.46
N THR A 312 17.10 -1.17 -0.52
CA THR A 312 18.26 -1.22 -1.43
C THR A 312 19.19 -0.04 -1.18
N SER A 313 20.43 -0.12 -1.65
CA SER A 313 21.38 0.99 -1.52
C SER A 313 20.92 2.28 -2.19
N THR A 314 20.07 2.20 -3.21
CA THR A 314 19.51 3.38 -3.91
C THR A 314 18.16 3.83 -3.37
N HIS A 315 17.45 2.92 -2.70
CA HIS A 315 16.10 3.12 -2.19
C HIS A 315 16.00 2.50 -0.79
N PRO A 316 16.72 3.05 0.22
CA PRO A 316 16.68 2.53 1.58
C PRO A 316 15.29 2.75 2.19
N SER A 317 14.83 1.80 3.00
CA SER A 317 13.50 1.85 3.65
C SER A 317 13.46 1.21 5.04
N ASP A 318 14.41 0.35 5.39
CA ASP A 318 14.44 -0.41 6.65
C ASP A 318 14.49 0.49 7.88
N VAL A 319 15.38 1.48 7.88
CA VAL A 319 15.52 2.43 9.00
C VAL A 319 14.29 3.32 9.12
N PHE A 320 13.72 3.75 7.99
CA PHE A 320 12.49 4.52 7.95
C PHE A 320 11.30 3.73 8.53
N ILE A 321 11.11 2.47 8.10
CA ILE A 321 10.01 1.63 8.57
C ILE A 321 10.14 1.36 10.07
N GLU A 322 11.35 1.04 10.57
CA GLU A 322 11.56 0.81 12.00
C GLU A 322 11.25 2.05 12.83
N ALA A 323 11.77 3.22 12.43
CA ALA A 323 11.52 4.48 13.12
C ALA A 323 10.02 4.84 13.16
N HIS A 324 9.25 4.34 12.19
CA HIS A 324 7.81 4.57 12.06
C HIS A 324 6.98 3.32 12.36
N LYS A 325 7.51 2.32 13.07
CA LYS A 325 6.87 1.00 13.23
C LYS A 325 5.42 1.02 13.67
N LYS A 326 5.02 2.01 14.48
CA LYS A 326 3.63 2.21 14.92
C LYS A 326 2.63 2.40 13.78
N ARG A 327 3.09 2.86 12.60
CA ARG A 327 2.26 3.03 11.39
C ARG A 327 2.01 1.73 10.64
N TYR A 328 2.79 0.68 10.96
CA TYR A 328 2.79 -0.61 10.29
C TYR A 328 2.28 -1.75 11.18
N ILE A 329 1.73 -1.45 12.36
CA ILE A 329 1.12 -2.43 13.28
C ILE A 329 -0.37 -2.18 13.42
N ASP A 330 -1.10 -3.21 13.82
CA ASP A 330 -2.51 -3.08 14.20
C ASP A 330 -2.56 -3.03 15.74
N PRO A 331 -2.71 -1.83 16.33
CA PRO A 331 -2.70 -1.69 17.78
C PRO A 331 -3.92 -2.37 18.42
N PHE A 332 -5.00 -2.62 17.68
CA PHE A 332 -6.22 -3.26 18.20
C PHE A 332 -6.11 -4.78 18.22
N SER A 333 -5.25 -5.35 17.38
CA SER A 333 -4.96 -6.79 17.35
C SER A 333 -3.85 -7.21 18.33
N GLY A 334 -3.31 -6.27 19.12
CA GLY A 334 -2.24 -6.53 20.08
C GLY A 334 -0.85 -6.74 19.45
N ASP A 335 -0.68 -6.39 18.17
CA ASP A 335 0.61 -6.50 17.48
C ASP A 335 1.63 -5.54 18.13
N LYS A 336 2.79 -6.09 18.49
CA LYS A 336 3.91 -5.32 19.07
C LYS A 336 4.95 -4.91 18.03
N GLU A 337 5.05 -5.68 16.94
CA GLU A 337 6.03 -5.48 15.87
C GLU A 337 5.36 -5.59 14.49
N PRO A 338 5.82 -4.85 13.47
CA PRO A 338 5.22 -4.86 12.13
C PRO A 338 5.20 -6.25 11.48
N LEU A 339 6.28 -7.01 11.67
CA LEU A 339 6.40 -8.38 11.18
C LEU A 339 6.48 -9.34 12.36
N LYS A 340 5.66 -10.38 12.32
CA LYS A 340 5.80 -11.54 13.21
C LYS A 340 7.04 -12.33 12.80
N VAL A 341 7.71 -12.92 13.80
CA VAL A 341 8.83 -13.82 13.58
C VAL A 341 8.36 -15.00 12.72
N VAL A 342 9.19 -15.41 11.76
CA VAL A 342 8.89 -16.59 10.95
C VAL A 342 9.07 -17.83 11.82
N GLU A 343 7.99 -18.59 12.00
CA GLU A 343 8.02 -19.85 12.75
C GLU A 343 8.97 -20.84 12.06
N THR A 344 9.78 -21.53 12.85
CA THR A 344 10.78 -22.49 12.35
C THR A 344 10.52 -23.83 13.00
N GLY A 345 9.43 -24.48 12.57
CA GLY A 345 8.85 -25.63 13.25
C GLY A 345 7.68 -25.24 14.15
N GLY A 346 7.18 -26.19 14.93
CA GLY A 346 6.07 -25.98 15.87
C GLY A 346 4.73 -26.59 15.47
N MET A 347 4.59 -27.12 14.24
CA MET A 347 3.40 -27.87 13.87
C MET A 347 3.36 -29.19 14.63
N ALA A 348 2.19 -29.56 15.14
CA ALA A 348 1.99 -30.89 15.71
C ALA A 348 2.24 -31.99 14.66
N CYS A 349 3.02 -32.99 15.02
CA CYS A 349 3.44 -34.07 14.11
C CYS A 349 3.38 -35.43 14.79
N THR A 350 3.33 -36.48 13.98
CA THR A 350 3.43 -37.87 14.44
C THR A 350 4.66 -38.56 13.90
N ASP A 351 5.14 -38.13 12.74
CA ASP A 351 6.28 -38.70 12.04
C ASP A 351 7.08 -37.59 11.34
N ASN A 352 8.36 -37.84 11.07
CA ASN A 352 9.24 -36.91 10.38
C ASN A 352 8.67 -36.45 9.02
N LYS A 353 7.88 -37.28 8.32
CA LYS A 353 7.23 -36.90 7.06
C LYS A 353 6.32 -35.67 7.21
N ASP A 354 5.71 -35.47 8.38
CA ASP A 354 4.84 -34.32 8.66
C ASP A 354 5.65 -33.01 8.73
N CYS A 355 6.96 -33.14 8.95
CA CYS A 355 7.94 -32.05 9.08
C CYS A 355 8.90 -31.97 7.89
N GLY A 356 8.52 -32.50 6.73
CA GLY A 356 9.37 -32.50 5.53
C GLY A 356 10.57 -33.44 5.62
N GLY A 357 10.52 -34.46 6.48
CA GLY A 357 11.59 -35.43 6.69
C GLY A 357 11.95 -36.24 5.45
N GLU A 358 10.98 -36.54 4.57
CA GLU A 358 11.25 -37.18 3.26
C GLU A 358 12.12 -36.32 2.33
N LEU A 359 12.08 -35.00 2.53
CA LEU A 359 12.87 -34.02 1.79
C LEU A 359 14.11 -33.57 2.58
N ASN A 360 14.41 -34.24 3.71
CA ASN A 360 15.47 -33.88 4.65
C ASN A 360 15.40 -32.41 5.11
N ARG A 361 14.21 -31.95 5.51
CA ARG A 361 13.96 -30.55 5.91
C ARG A 361 13.68 -30.34 7.39
N GLY A 362 13.28 -31.38 8.09
CA GLY A 362 12.94 -31.33 9.50
C GLY A 362 12.60 -32.69 10.06
N ILE A 363 12.39 -32.73 11.38
CA ILE A 363 12.05 -33.93 12.14
C ILE A 363 10.87 -33.64 13.04
N CYS A 364 10.13 -34.69 13.39
CA CYS A 364 9.17 -34.64 14.48
C CYS A 364 9.90 -34.93 15.78
N ASP A 365 9.91 -33.97 16.71
CA ASP A 365 10.59 -34.12 17.98
C ASP A 365 9.79 -34.97 18.98
N THR A 366 10.39 -35.21 20.15
CA THR A 366 9.78 -36.03 21.21
C THR A 366 8.55 -35.40 21.85
N GLU A 367 8.30 -34.11 21.61
CA GLU A 367 7.11 -33.40 22.07
C GLU A 367 5.99 -33.41 21.02
N ASN A 368 6.14 -34.21 19.95
CA ASN A 368 5.24 -34.27 18.80
C ASN A 368 5.15 -32.91 18.09
N SER A 369 6.27 -32.20 17.99
CA SER A 369 6.38 -30.89 17.34
C SER A 369 7.46 -30.91 16.24
N CYS A 370 7.18 -30.28 15.11
CA CYS A 370 8.16 -30.19 14.03
C CYS A 370 9.34 -29.31 14.42
N GLN A 371 10.56 -29.77 14.13
CA GLN A 371 11.79 -29.00 14.22
C GLN A 371 12.46 -28.94 12.85
N CYS A 372 12.68 -27.72 12.35
CA CYS A 372 13.27 -27.53 11.03
C CYS A 372 14.80 -27.58 11.07
N PHE A 373 15.38 -28.19 10.05
CA PHE A 373 16.81 -28.12 9.81
C PHE A 373 17.21 -26.74 9.27
N THR A 374 18.51 -26.44 9.36
CA THR A 374 19.06 -25.17 8.88
C THR A 374 18.73 -24.96 7.41
N GLY A 375 18.23 -23.77 7.09
CA GLY A 375 17.80 -23.41 5.73
C GLY A 375 16.32 -23.67 5.46
N TYR A 376 15.56 -24.24 6.41
CA TYR A 376 14.12 -24.45 6.30
C TYR A 376 13.34 -23.74 7.41
N THR A 377 12.09 -23.44 7.13
CA THR A 377 11.20 -22.65 7.98
C THR A 377 9.73 -22.99 7.73
N GLY A 378 8.84 -22.30 8.43
CA GLY A 378 7.42 -22.58 8.49
C GLY A 378 7.10 -23.66 9.53
N PRO A 379 5.81 -23.84 9.87
CA PRO A 379 5.41 -24.75 10.93
C PRO A 379 5.77 -26.22 10.64
N SER A 380 5.72 -26.63 9.37
CA SER A 380 6.04 -27.99 8.88
C SER A 380 7.37 -28.10 8.14
N CYS A 381 8.22 -27.07 8.18
CA CYS A 381 9.56 -27.08 7.55
C CYS A 381 9.56 -27.25 6.02
N LEU A 382 8.42 -27.03 5.36
CA LEU A 382 8.32 -27.17 3.91
C LEU A 382 8.81 -25.94 3.15
N ALA A 383 8.99 -24.80 3.81
CA ALA A 383 9.51 -23.59 3.19
C ALA A 383 11.02 -23.47 3.38
N ASN A 384 11.72 -22.91 2.40
CA ASN A 384 13.11 -22.49 2.60
C ASN A 384 13.12 -21.20 3.43
N VAL A 385 14.14 -21.04 4.27
CA VAL A 385 14.46 -19.75 4.88
C VAL A 385 14.77 -18.77 3.75
N GLY A 386 14.08 -17.63 3.73
CA GLY A 386 14.33 -16.58 2.75
C GLY A 386 15.78 -16.08 2.83
N TYR A 387 16.37 -15.79 1.68
CA TYR A 387 17.69 -15.19 1.57
C TYR A 387 17.55 -13.75 1.09
N ASN A 388 18.32 -12.84 1.69
CA ASN A 388 18.36 -11.43 1.31
C ASN A 388 19.81 -11.08 0.93
N ASP A 389 20.03 -10.84 -0.37
CA ASP A 389 21.33 -10.42 -0.93
C ASP A 389 21.84 -9.09 -0.35
N ILE A 390 20.94 -8.30 0.24
CA ILE A 390 21.26 -7.07 0.95
C ILE A 390 21.00 -7.34 2.43
N PRO A 391 21.94 -7.98 3.14
CA PRO A 391 21.75 -8.29 4.55
C PRO A 391 21.40 -7.00 5.31
N ASN A 392 20.34 -7.07 6.13
CA ASN A 392 19.98 -5.98 7.04
C ASN A 392 21.27 -5.56 7.76
N LYS A 393 21.74 -4.32 7.54
CA LYS A 393 22.97 -3.78 8.16
C LYS A 393 22.89 -3.74 9.70
N ARG A 394 21.76 -4.15 10.29
CA ARG A 394 21.43 -4.08 11.72
C ARG A 394 21.61 -5.40 12.48
N LYS A 395 22.81 -5.95 12.45
CA LYS A 395 23.32 -6.60 13.67
C LYS A 395 24.34 -5.74 14.42
N ILE A 396 24.68 -4.56 13.91
CA ILE A 396 25.63 -3.66 14.57
C ILE A 396 25.14 -2.24 14.39
N LEU A 397 24.31 -1.79 15.31
CA LEU A 397 24.46 -0.52 16.01
C LEU A 397 23.57 -0.68 17.24
N PRO A 398 24.13 -0.86 18.45
CA PRO A 398 23.32 -0.72 19.64
C PRO A 398 22.70 0.66 19.54
N VAL A 399 21.37 0.68 19.61
CA VAL A 399 20.65 1.88 20.01
C VAL A 399 21.04 2.09 21.46
N GLU A 400 22.26 2.60 21.69
CA GLU A 400 22.49 3.48 22.82
C GLU A 400 21.63 4.68 22.54
N PHE A 401 20.43 4.55 23.07
CA PHE A 401 19.44 5.57 23.21
C PHE A 401 20.12 6.90 23.50
N LEU A 402 19.60 7.93 22.83
CA LEU A 402 19.48 9.27 23.38
C LEU A 402 18.60 9.22 24.64
N GLU A 403 18.97 8.41 25.63
CA GLU A 403 18.53 8.52 27.01
C GLU A 403 19.63 9.30 27.72
N GLU A 404 19.26 10.53 28.10
CA GLU A 404 19.95 11.31 29.13
C GLU A 404 21.42 11.69 28.89
N ASN A 405 21.72 12.30 27.74
CA ASN A 405 22.59 13.47 27.80
C ASN A 405 21.73 14.70 28.11
N ALA A 406 21.20 14.73 29.33
CA ALA A 406 21.03 16.01 29.99
C ALA A 406 22.42 16.65 29.96
N VAL A 407 22.64 17.58 29.01
CA VAL A 407 23.76 18.50 29.08
C VAL A 407 23.63 19.14 30.45
N THR A 408 24.41 18.65 31.40
CA THR A 408 24.52 19.26 32.71
C THR A 408 25.29 20.53 32.45
N ILE A 409 24.56 21.58 32.04
CA ILE A 409 25.10 22.92 32.00
C ILE A 409 25.55 23.17 33.44
N PHE A 410 26.86 23.21 33.64
CA PHE A 410 27.45 23.45 34.95
C PHE A 410 27.22 24.92 35.29
N ILE A 411 26.03 25.23 35.81
CA ILE A 411 25.71 26.56 36.31
C ILE A 411 26.42 26.68 37.66
N PRO A 412 27.39 27.60 37.83
CA PRO A 412 28.05 27.81 39.10
C PRO A 412 27.00 28.09 40.19
N THR A 413 27.20 27.54 41.38
CA THR A 413 26.29 27.71 42.53
C THR A 413 25.75 29.14 42.75
N PRO A 414 26.54 30.23 42.59
CA PRO A 414 25.98 31.58 42.70
C PRO A 414 24.93 31.92 41.62
N LEU A 415 25.06 31.42 40.39
CA LEU A 415 24.05 31.66 39.34
C LEU A 415 22.75 30.88 39.61
N LYS A 416 22.82 29.68 40.22
CA LYS A 416 21.63 28.91 40.59
C LYS A 416 20.77 29.66 41.60
N CYS A 417 21.40 30.33 42.57
CA CYS A 417 20.71 31.17 43.54
C CYS A 417 20.06 32.39 42.88
N VAL A 418 20.74 33.03 41.92
CA VAL A 418 20.18 34.17 41.17
C VAL A 418 18.98 33.75 40.34
N PHE A 419 19.08 32.65 39.58
CA PHE A 419 17.96 32.14 38.78
C PHE A 419 16.78 31.70 39.65
N GLY A 420 17.04 31.03 40.78
CA GLY A 420 16.01 30.66 41.74
C GLY A 420 15.29 31.89 42.32
N PHE A 421 16.03 32.95 42.64
CA PHE A 421 15.46 34.19 43.16
C PHE A 421 14.62 34.92 42.10
N PHE A 422 15.06 34.97 40.85
CA PHE A 422 14.28 35.54 39.74
C PHE A 422 12.98 34.76 39.48
N ILE A 423 13.03 33.42 39.49
CA ILE A 423 11.84 32.59 39.34
C ILE A 423 10.87 32.83 40.50
N LEU A 424 11.37 32.93 41.73
CA LEU A 424 10.54 33.23 42.90
C LEU A 424 9.87 34.61 42.79
N ILE A 425 10.59 35.64 42.34
CA ILE A 425 10.03 36.97 42.09
C ILE A 425 8.94 36.91 41.01
N ILE A 426 9.16 36.18 39.91
CA ILE A 426 8.16 36.01 38.85
C ILE A 426 6.91 35.31 39.39
N ILE A 427 7.07 34.26 40.20
CA ILE A 427 5.94 33.56 40.81
C ILE A 427 5.19 34.48 41.77
N ILE A 428 5.90 35.19 42.66
CA ILE A 428 5.28 36.11 43.63
C ILE A 428 4.54 37.24 42.91
N THR A 429 5.15 37.87 41.90
CA THR A 429 4.51 38.96 41.14
C THR A 429 3.33 38.48 40.32
N THR A 430 3.39 37.26 39.78
CA THR A 430 2.27 36.64 39.06
C THR A 430 1.13 36.31 40.02
N CYS A 431 1.42 35.70 41.16
CA CYS A 431 0.43 35.41 42.20
C CYS A 431 -0.20 36.70 42.77
N ALA A 432 0.59 37.76 42.99
CA ALA A 432 0.09 39.05 43.43
C ALA A 432 -0.85 39.70 42.39
N LYS A 433 -0.50 39.64 41.09
CA LYS A 433 -1.38 40.11 40.01
C LYS A 433 -2.66 39.30 39.91
N VAL A 434 -2.60 37.98 40.10
CA VAL A 434 -3.79 37.10 40.11
C VAL A 434 -4.68 37.40 41.32
N ALA A 435 -4.09 37.62 42.51
CA ALA A 435 -4.83 38.01 43.71
C ALA A 435 -5.48 39.39 43.56
N GLN A 436 -4.77 40.37 43.00
CA GLN A 436 -5.32 41.71 42.71
C GLN A 436 -6.51 41.63 41.74
N ARG A 437 -6.39 40.88 40.64
CA ARG A 437 -7.50 40.66 39.70
C ARG A 437 -8.69 39.94 40.33
N ARG A 438 -8.46 39.02 41.27
CA ARG A 438 -9.54 38.37 42.03
C ARG A 438 -10.27 39.39 42.91
N ASN A 439 -9.56 40.24 43.64
CA ASN A 439 -10.18 41.28 44.47
C ASN A 439 -10.96 42.32 43.64
N GLU A 440 -10.44 42.73 42.48
CA GLU A 440 -11.16 43.62 41.55
C GLU A 440 -12.45 42.98 41.04
N LYS A 441 -12.44 41.66 40.79
CA LYS A 441 -13.64 40.92 40.37
C LYS A 441 -14.69 40.81 41.48
N TYR A 442 -14.28 40.59 42.72
CA TYR A 442 -15.19 40.59 43.88
C TYR A 442 -15.80 41.98 44.15
N LEU A 443 -15.06 43.06 43.91
CA LEU A 443 -15.59 44.43 44.03
C LEU A 443 -16.62 44.74 42.94
N TYR A 444 -16.44 44.23 41.72
CA TYR A 444 -17.40 44.39 40.62
C TYR A 444 -18.67 43.55 40.83
N GLU A 445 -18.56 42.35 41.39
CA GLU A 445 -19.70 41.49 41.69
C GLU A 445 -20.51 41.98 42.92
N SER A 446 -19.92 42.74 43.85
CA SER A 446 -20.65 43.31 45.00
C SER A 446 -21.35 44.66 44.72
N ILE A 447 -21.12 45.28 43.56
CA ILE A 447 -21.76 46.55 43.15
C ILE A 447 -22.89 46.31 42.13
N GLY A 448 -23.02 45.09 41.59
CA GLY A 448 -24.03 44.71 40.60
C GLY A 448 -25.38 44.21 41.13
N ASP A 449 -25.53 44.05 42.45
CA ASP A 449 -26.76 43.60 43.11
C ASP A 449 -27.33 44.69 44.07
N VAL A 450 -27.62 45.88 43.53
CA VAL A 450 -28.58 46.87 44.08
C VAL A 450 -29.42 47.44 42.95
#